data_AF-A0A8T3W4R5-F1
#
_entry.id   AF-A0A8T3W4R5-F1
#
_cell.length_a   1.000
_cell.length_b   1.000
_cell.length_c   1.000
_cell.angle_alpha   90.00
_cell.angle_beta   90.00
_cell.angle_gamma   90.00
#
_symmetry.space_group_name_H-M   'P 1'
#
loop_
_entity.id
_entity.type
_entity.pdbx_description
1 polymer ?
#
loop_
_entity_poly.entity_id
_entity_poly.type
_entity_poly.pdbx_seq_one_letter_code
_entity_poly.pdbx_strand_id
1 'polypeptide(L)'
;MHSDNSLIRHNLRYNLPLGIKGSSYIELYPENGYYGKTSLEKELVRVVSFKLQAKHPNTLLYSVGLGVSGQVSTPNGTSLKLSIMPVWIDKNGKQNNRSYLSYYSRFKFPLRFKIDSFGEWNIASENGINWTYGELFLNKSISKSIDVGYNPRLVSDGDAMPMVEQGVGFRVNF
;
A
#
# COMPACT_ATOMS: atom_id res chain seq x y z
N MET A 1 5.55 16.76 0.08
CA MET A 1 6.53 16.91 -1.02
C MET A 1 5.78 16.51 -2.29
N HIS A 2 5.17 17.49 -2.95
CA HIS A 2 4.32 17.28 -4.13
C HIS A 2 5.19 17.22 -5.38
N SER A 3 4.93 16.28 -6.27
CA SER A 3 5.48 16.31 -7.63
C SER A 3 4.40 15.92 -8.63
N ASP A 4 4.12 16.85 -9.54
CA ASP A 4 3.26 16.74 -10.74
C ASP A 4 3.81 15.76 -11.80
N ASN A 5 4.53 14.72 -11.40
CA ASN A 5 5.29 13.88 -12.31
C ASN A 5 4.63 12.52 -12.57
N SER A 6 4.69 12.11 -13.83
CA SER A 6 4.28 10.79 -14.30
C SER A 6 5.00 9.70 -13.51
N LEU A 7 4.25 8.90 -12.74
CA LEU A 7 4.77 7.79 -11.95
C LEU A 7 4.75 6.51 -12.77
N ILE A 8 5.89 5.81 -12.79
CA ILE A 8 5.92 4.39 -13.17
C ILE A 8 5.95 3.59 -11.86
N ARG A 9 4.86 2.84 -11.61
CA ARG A 9 4.80 1.89 -10.48
C ARG A 9 4.77 0.46 -11.00
N HIS A 10 5.88 -0.25 -10.86
CA HIS A 10 5.89 -1.69 -11.05
C HIS A 10 5.43 -2.37 -9.76
N ASN A 11 4.45 -3.26 -9.86
CA ASN A 11 3.97 -4.08 -8.76
C ASN A 11 4.26 -5.55 -9.08
N LEU A 12 5.11 -6.19 -8.28
CA LEU A 12 5.39 -7.61 -8.38
C LEU A 12 4.68 -8.34 -7.23
N ARG A 13 3.97 -9.42 -7.54
CA ARG A 13 3.38 -10.32 -6.55
C ARG A 13 3.94 -11.72 -6.76
N TYR A 14 4.29 -12.40 -5.68
CA TYR A 14 4.96 -13.69 -5.74
C TYR A 14 4.61 -14.55 -4.52
N ASN A 15 4.78 -15.86 -4.63
CA ASN A 15 4.64 -16.80 -3.52
C ASN A 15 6.00 -17.39 -3.20
N LEU A 16 6.34 -17.43 -1.91
CA LEU A 16 7.52 -18.09 -1.38
C LEU A 16 7.13 -19.45 -0.78
N PRO A 17 8.10 -20.36 -0.55
CA PRO A 17 7.84 -21.61 0.17
C PRO A 17 7.11 -21.39 1.50
N LEU A 18 6.48 -22.45 1.99
CA LEU A 18 5.68 -22.42 3.22
C LEU A 18 4.47 -21.47 3.13
N GLY A 19 4.00 -21.12 1.93
CA GLY A 19 2.78 -20.33 1.74
C GLY A 19 2.92 -18.86 2.18
N ILE A 20 4.13 -18.30 2.12
CA ILE A 20 4.37 -16.88 2.38
C ILE A 20 4.05 -16.11 1.09
N LYS A 21 3.19 -15.10 1.18
CA LYS A 21 2.82 -14.22 0.06
C LYS A 21 3.69 -12.98 0.07
N GLY A 22 4.32 -12.67 -1.05
CA GLY A 22 5.17 -11.51 -1.24
C GLY A 22 4.57 -10.50 -2.20
N SER A 23 4.80 -9.22 -1.92
CA SER A 23 4.51 -8.14 -2.85
C SER A 23 5.57 -7.05 -2.75
N SER A 24 6.06 -6.59 -3.89
CA SER A 24 7.01 -5.48 -3.98
C SER A 24 6.49 -4.44 -4.94
N TYR A 25 6.68 -3.16 -4.62
CA TYR A 25 6.57 -2.10 -5.60
C TYR A 25 7.72 -1.11 -5.51
N ILE A 26 7.98 -0.46 -6.64
CA ILE A 26 8.91 0.64 -6.78
C ILE A 26 8.20 1.75 -7.53
N GLU A 27 8.30 2.96 -7.01
CA GLU A 27 7.90 4.22 -7.61
C GLU A 27 9.15 5.03 -7.93
N LEU A 28 9.27 5.45 -9.18
CA LEU A 28 10.36 6.29 -9.65
C LEU A 28 9.89 7.74 -9.68
N TYR A 29 10.68 8.62 -9.07
CA TYR A 29 10.50 10.07 -9.04
C TYR A 29 11.64 10.70 -9.84
N PRO A 30 11.37 11.34 -11.01
CA PRO A 30 12.41 11.84 -11.90
C PRO A 30 13.49 12.69 -11.24
N GLU A 31 13.12 13.46 -10.21
CA GLU A 31 14.02 14.40 -9.52
C GLU A 31 14.36 13.97 -8.09
N ASN A 32 13.66 12.99 -7.52
CA ASN A 32 13.76 12.62 -6.09
C ASN A 32 14.16 11.15 -5.87
N GLY A 33 14.54 10.46 -6.95
CA GLY A 33 15.02 9.08 -6.93
C GLY A 33 13.90 8.05 -6.95
N TYR A 34 13.84 7.13 -5.98
CA TYR A 34 12.81 6.10 -5.90
C TYR A 34 12.33 5.85 -4.48
N TYR A 35 11.06 5.46 -4.37
CA TYR A 35 10.51 4.86 -3.18
C TYR A 35 10.10 3.44 -3.50
N GLY A 36 10.47 2.49 -2.65
CA GLY A 36 9.93 1.16 -2.78
C GLY A 36 9.60 0.50 -1.46
N LYS A 37 8.74 -0.51 -1.56
CA LYS A 37 8.20 -1.24 -0.44
C LYS A 37 8.06 -2.70 -0.81
N THR A 38 8.60 -3.55 0.04
CA THR A 38 8.41 -5.01 -0.03
C THR A 38 7.62 -5.45 1.19
N SER A 39 6.57 -6.25 1.00
CA SER A 39 5.77 -6.82 2.09
C SER A 39 5.70 -8.33 1.94
N LEU A 40 5.95 -9.05 3.04
CA LEU A 40 5.77 -10.49 3.15
C LEU A 40 4.69 -10.77 4.18
N GLU A 41 3.79 -11.69 3.87
CA GLU A 41 2.71 -12.09 4.76
C GLU A 41 2.57 -13.60 4.85
N LYS A 42 2.39 -14.07 6.08
CA LYS A 42 2.14 -15.47 6.39
C LYS A 42 0.83 -15.58 7.15
N GLU A 43 -0.13 -16.31 6.59
CA GLU A 43 -1.36 -16.62 7.30
C GLU A 43 -1.03 -17.41 8.58
N LEU A 44 -1.51 -16.91 9.70
CA LEU A 44 -1.42 -17.57 11.00
C LEU A 44 -2.68 -18.38 11.25
N VAL A 45 -3.85 -17.73 11.15
CA VAL A 45 -5.17 -18.34 11.37
C VAL A 45 -6.22 -17.63 10.52
N ARG A 46 -6.81 -18.33 9.55
CA ARG A 46 -7.95 -17.88 8.72
C ARG A 46 -7.75 -16.49 8.10
N VAL A 47 -8.22 -15.45 8.80
CA VAL A 47 -8.23 -14.07 8.35
C VAL A 47 -7.02 -13.27 8.83
N VAL A 48 -6.25 -13.80 9.79
CA VAL A 48 -5.12 -13.12 10.43
C VAL A 48 -3.80 -13.63 9.87
N SER A 49 -2.97 -12.69 9.43
CA SER A 49 -1.63 -12.93 8.91
C SER A 49 -0.59 -12.13 9.68
N PHE A 50 0.56 -12.75 9.93
CA PHE A 50 1.78 -12.04 10.29
C PHE A 50 2.29 -11.26 9.07
N LYS A 51 2.80 -10.05 9.28
CA LYS A 51 3.27 -9.16 8.23
C LYS A 51 4.65 -8.61 8.55
N LEU A 52 5.56 -8.78 7.60
CA LEU A 52 6.87 -8.13 7.54
C LEU A 52 6.86 -7.12 6.39
N GLN A 53 7.42 -5.94 6.59
CA GLN A 53 7.53 -4.93 5.54
C GLN A 53 8.92 -4.29 5.54
N ALA A 54 9.53 -4.12 4.38
CA ALA A 54 10.73 -3.34 4.20
C ALA A 54 10.39 -2.08 3.38
N LYS A 55 10.85 -0.91 3.83
CA LYS A 55 10.82 0.36 3.08
C LYS A 55 12.24 0.68 2.61
N HIS A 56 12.35 1.10 1.35
CA HIS A 56 13.63 1.38 0.68
C HIS A 56 13.54 2.67 -0.16
N PRO A 57 13.42 3.87 0.47
CA PRO A 57 13.58 5.17 -0.18
C PRO A 57 15.05 5.42 -0.55
N ASN A 58 15.38 5.48 -1.83
CA ASN A 58 16.72 5.80 -2.34
C ASN A 58 17.89 4.91 -1.84
N THR A 59 17.62 3.86 -1.06
CA THR A 59 18.60 2.89 -0.54
C THR A 59 17.98 1.50 -0.49
N LEU A 60 18.77 0.43 -0.65
CA LEU A 60 18.29 -0.97 -0.68
C LEU A 60 17.53 -1.43 0.57
N LEU A 61 17.77 -0.81 1.73
CA LEU A 61 17.06 -1.08 2.97
C LEU A 61 17.19 0.11 3.92
N TYR A 62 16.07 0.78 4.19
CA TYR A 62 16.04 1.91 5.12
C TYR A 62 15.41 1.53 6.46
N SER A 63 14.31 0.77 6.42
CA SER A 63 13.63 0.34 7.64
C SER A 63 12.82 -0.93 7.41
N VAL A 64 12.71 -1.74 8.46
CA VAL A 64 11.89 -2.95 8.51
C VAL A 64 10.81 -2.79 9.56
N GLY A 65 9.58 -3.13 9.20
CA GLY A 65 8.43 -3.13 10.08
C GLY A 65 7.84 -4.52 10.29
N LEU A 66 7.32 -4.75 11.48
CA LEU A 66 6.66 -5.98 11.89
C LEU A 66 5.24 -5.67 12.34
N GLY A 67 4.31 -6.57 12.04
CA GLY A 67 2.92 -6.37 12.40
C GLY A 67 2.01 -7.54 12.05
N VAL A 68 0.71 -7.26 12.10
CA VAL A 68 -0.34 -8.21 11.75
C VAL A 68 -1.32 -7.56 10.78
N SER A 69 -1.99 -8.39 9.99
CA SER A 69 -3.06 -7.97 9.13
C SER A 69 -4.25 -8.91 9.21
N GLY A 70 -5.45 -8.34 9.06
CA GLY A 70 -6.71 -9.06 8.99
C GLY A 70 -7.37 -8.81 7.64
N GLN A 71 -7.78 -9.84 6.90
CA GLN A 71 -8.52 -9.68 5.64
C GLN A 71 -9.84 -10.46 5.66
N VAL A 72 -10.93 -9.75 5.36
CA VAL A 72 -12.24 -10.34 5.08
C VAL A 72 -12.55 -10.16 3.60
N SER A 73 -13.09 -11.19 2.97
CA SER A 73 -13.45 -11.17 1.54
C SER A 73 -14.81 -11.80 1.34
N THR A 74 -15.63 -11.19 0.48
CA THR A 74 -16.90 -11.77 0.06
C THR A 74 -16.68 -12.72 -1.13
N PRO A 75 -17.61 -13.66 -1.39
CA PRO A 75 -17.53 -14.55 -2.56
C PRO A 75 -17.42 -13.78 -3.90
N ASN A 76 -18.00 -12.58 -3.96
CA ASN A 76 -18.00 -11.74 -5.15
C ASN A 76 -16.65 -11.02 -5.36
N GLY A 77 -15.68 -11.21 -4.46
CA GLY A 77 -14.34 -10.65 -4.55
C GLY A 77 -14.22 -9.20 -4.09
N THR A 78 -15.21 -8.70 -3.35
CA THR A 78 -15.05 -7.51 -2.51
C THR A 78 -14.23 -7.90 -1.29
N SER A 79 -13.25 -7.10 -0.90
CA SER A 79 -12.39 -7.40 0.24
C SER A 79 -12.06 -6.15 1.03
N LEU A 80 -11.96 -6.30 2.35
CA LEU A 80 -11.39 -5.31 3.26
C LEU A 80 -10.25 -5.95 4.02
N LYS A 81 -9.12 -5.25 4.05
CA LYS A 81 -7.94 -5.65 4.79
C LYS A 81 -7.52 -4.50 5.68
N LEU A 82 -7.22 -4.80 6.94
CA LEU A 82 -6.61 -3.90 7.90
C LEU A 82 -5.24 -4.44 8.27
N SER A 83 -4.25 -3.58 8.49
CA SER A 83 -2.96 -3.98 9.04
C SER A 83 -2.49 -2.98 10.08
N ILE A 84 -1.94 -3.48 11.18
CA ILE A 84 -1.24 -2.68 12.19
C ILE A 84 0.22 -3.10 12.24
N MET A 85 1.12 -2.13 12.18
CA MET A 85 2.57 -2.34 12.15
C MET A 85 3.22 -1.47 13.24
N PRO A 86 3.21 -1.95 14.51
CA PRO A 86 3.63 -1.15 15.66
C PRO A 86 5.16 -1.04 15.82
N VAL A 87 5.92 -1.93 15.20
CA VAL A 87 7.38 -1.99 15.37
C VAL A 87 8.05 -1.66 14.05
N TRP A 88 8.98 -0.69 14.09
CA TRP A 88 9.82 -0.30 12.96
C TRP A 88 11.26 -0.14 13.42
N ILE A 89 12.17 -0.84 12.76
CA ILE A 89 13.61 -0.81 13.02
C ILE A 89 14.28 -0.14 11.83
N ASP A 90 15.12 0.86 12.09
CA ASP A 90 15.90 1.54 11.05
C ASP A 90 17.11 0.72 10.59
N LYS A 91 17.82 1.22 9.59
CA LYS A 91 19.06 0.60 9.08
C LYS A 91 20.19 0.45 10.12
N ASN A 92 20.12 1.15 11.25
CA ASN A 92 21.10 1.09 12.33
C ASN A 92 20.65 0.17 13.47
N GLY A 93 19.50 -0.53 13.32
CA GLY A 93 18.94 -1.37 14.37
C GLY A 93 18.18 -0.62 15.45
N LYS A 94 17.96 0.70 15.30
CA LYS A 94 17.19 1.49 16.27
C LYS A 94 15.71 1.39 15.98
N GLN A 95 14.92 1.16 17.03
CA GLN A 95 13.48 1.25 16.92
C GLN A 95 13.07 2.71 16.74
N ASN A 96 12.32 2.99 15.69
CA ASN A 96 11.72 4.29 15.44
C ASN A 96 10.38 4.39 16.17
N ASN A 97 10.04 5.58 16.69
CA ASN A 97 8.72 5.86 17.24
C ASN A 97 7.69 6.03 16.12
N ARG A 98 7.43 4.95 15.39
CA ARG A 98 6.51 4.88 14.26
C ARG A 98 5.64 3.66 14.43
N SER A 99 4.33 3.85 14.30
CA SER A 99 3.36 2.78 14.27
C SER A 99 2.41 3.09 13.13
N TYR A 100 2.26 2.17 12.18
CA TYR A 100 1.36 2.39 11.07
C TYR A 100 0.07 1.57 11.21
N LEU A 101 -1.06 2.24 11.03
CA LEU A 101 -2.33 1.61 10.76
C LEU A 101 -2.62 1.77 9.28
N SER A 102 -2.99 0.70 8.59
CA SER A 102 -3.30 0.75 7.16
C SER A 102 -4.56 -0.02 6.84
N TYR A 103 -5.24 0.40 5.77
CA TYR A 103 -6.34 -0.34 5.18
C TYR A 103 -6.12 -0.53 3.69
N TYR A 104 -6.72 -1.59 3.16
CA TYR A 104 -6.91 -1.81 1.74
C TYR A 104 -8.32 -2.34 1.54
N SER A 105 -9.10 -1.70 0.68
CA SER A 105 -10.43 -2.15 0.30
C SER A 105 -10.51 -2.32 -1.21
N ARG A 106 -11.31 -3.29 -1.64
CA ARG A 106 -11.64 -3.54 -3.03
C ARG A 106 -13.13 -3.80 -3.10
N PHE A 107 -13.83 -3.04 -3.92
CA PHE A 107 -15.23 -3.25 -4.24
C PHE A 107 -15.36 -3.60 -5.71
N LYS A 108 -16.09 -4.68 -6.02
CA LYS A 108 -16.43 -5.04 -7.40
C LYS A 108 -17.89 -4.75 -7.66
N PHE A 109 -18.16 -4.12 -8.79
CA PHE A 109 -19.49 -3.74 -9.25
C PHE A 109 -19.84 -4.47 -10.55
N PRO A 110 -21.13 -4.47 -10.96
CA PRO A 110 -21.54 -4.95 -12.27
C PRO A 110 -20.75 -4.29 -13.42
N LEU A 111 -20.82 -4.90 -14.60
CA LEU A 111 -20.16 -4.38 -15.82
C LEU A 111 -18.64 -4.21 -15.68
N ARG A 112 -18.01 -4.99 -14.78
CA ARG A 112 -16.57 -5.04 -14.53
C ARG A 112 -15.97 -3.72 -14.00
N PHE A 113 -16.79 -2.89 -13.35
CA PHE A 113 -16.28 -1.77 -12.57
C PHE A 113 -15.71 -2.25 -11.23
N LYS A 114 -14.66 -1.57 -10.77
CA LYS A 114 -14.03 -1.83 -9.49
C LYS A 114 -13.59 -0.52 -8.86
N ILE A 115 -13.54 -0.52 -7.53
CA ILE A 115 -12.93 0.54 -6.73
C ILE A 115 -11.89 -0.15 -5.83
N ASP A 116 -10.62 0.17 -5.99
CA ASP A 116 -9.59 -0.16 -5.01
C ASP A 116 -9.30 1.10 -4.18
N SER A 117 -9.18 0.98 -2.86
CA SER A 117 -8.74 2.09 -2.00
C SER A 117 -7.72 1.59 -1.02
N PHE A 118 -6.70 2.37 -0.72
CA PHE A 118 -5.82 2.10 0.41
C PHE A 118 -5.40 3.40 1.10
N GLY A 119 -5.02 3.26 2.36
CA GLY A 119 -4.51 4.35 3.16
C GLY A 119 -3.65 3.83 4.28
N GLU A 120 -2.74 4.68 4.74
CA GLU A 120 -1.83 4.42 5.84
C GLU A 120 -1.77 5.67 6.72
N TRP A 121 -1.84 5.48 8.04
CA TRP A 121 -1.67 6.49 9.06
C TRP A 121 -0.46 6.15 9.90
N ASN A 122 0.35 7.14 10.28
CA ASN A 122 1.26 7.04 11.41
C ASN A 122 0.50 7.43 12.69
N ILE A 123 0.21 6.43 13.53
CA ILE A 123 -0.56 6.62 14.78
C ILE A 123 0.35 6.94 15.99
N ALA A 124 1.67 6.89 15.83
CA ALA A 124 2.64 7.19 16.89
C ALA A 124 3.42 8.49 16.63
N SER A 125 2.93 9.34 15.72
CA SER A 125 3.56 10.63 15.43
C SER A 125 3.46 11.57 16.64
N GLU A 126 4.54 12.32 16.91
CA GLU A 126 4.65 13.24 18.06
C GLU A 126 3.56 14.34 18.03
N ASN A 127 3.14 14.74 16.84
CA ASN A 127 2.10 15.75 16.63
C ASN A 127 0.69 15.16 16.49
N GLY A 128 0.48 13.94 16.98
CA GLY A 128 -0.78 13.21 16.83
C GLY A 128 -0.85 12.36 15.56
N ILE A 129 -2.01 11.76 15.31
CA ILE A 129 -2.24 10.85 14.18
C ILE A 129 -2.07 11.62 12.86
N ASN A 130 -1.23 11.11 11.97
CA ASN A 130 -0.93 11.74 10.69
C ASN A 130 -1.18 10.75 9.55
N TRP A 131 -1.90 11.18 8.50
CA TRP A 131 -2.03 10.43 7.26
C TRP A 131 -0.69 10.36 6.56
N THR A 132 -0.21 9.19 6.17
CA THR A 132 1.08 9.09 5.47
C THR A 132 0.88 9.07 3.97
N TYR A 133 0.02 8.18 3.49
CA TYR A 133 -0.21 8.00 2.07
C TYR A 133 -1.44 7.14 1.80
N GLY A 134 -2.12 7.40 0.69
CA GLY A 134 -3.07 6.44 0.12
C GLY A 134 -3.48 6.79 -1.30
N GLU A 135 -4.33 5.95 -1.86
CA GLU A 135 -4.89 6.14 -3.19
C GLU A 135 -6.30 5.58 -3.25
N LEU A 136 -7.06 6.13 -4.19
CA LEU A 136 -8.34 5.60 -4.62
C LEU A 136 -8.25 5.35 -6.13
N PHE A 137 -8.56 4.14 -6.56
CA PHE A 137 -8.51 3.72 -7.95
C PHE A 137 -9.92 3.32 -8.40
N LEU A 138 -10.54 4.14 -9.26
CA LEU A 138 -11.80 3.81 -9.92
C LEU A 138 -11.48 3.26 -11.31
N ASN A 139 -11.74 1.98 -11.54
CA ASN A 139 -11.37 1.33 -12.80
C ASN A 139 -12.45 0.46 -13.42
N LYS A 140 -12.33 0.30 -14.73
CA LYS A 140 -13.11 -0.64 -15.54
C LYS A 140 -12.17 -1.64 -16.19
N SER A 141 -12.45 -2.93 -16.00
CA SER A 141 -11.70 -3.98 -16.71
C SER A 141 -12.18 -4.09 -18.16
N ILE A 142 -11.31 -3.76 -19.09
CA ILE A 142 -11.57 -3.91 -20.53
C ILE A 142 -11.35 -5.37 -20.92
N SER A 143 -10.33 -6.01 -20.36
CA SER A 143 -10.04 -7.43 -20.55
C SER A 143 -9.74 -8.12 -19.21
N LYS A 144 -9.33 -9.39 -19.24
CA LYS A 144 -8.87 -10.09 -18.04
C LYS A 144 -7.57 -9.49 -17.46
N SER A 145 -6.79 -8.78 -18.28
CA SER A 145 -5.43 -8.31 -17.94
C SER A 145 -5.29 -6.79 -18.00
N ILE A 146 -6.27 -6.06 -18.54
CA ILE A 146 -6.19 -4.61 -18.74
C ILE A 146 -7.30 -3.91 -17.96
N ASP A 147 -6.89 -3.04 -17.04
CA ASP A 147 -7.76 -2.12 -16.31
C ASP A 147 -7.42 -0.68 -16.70
N VAL A 148 -8.45 0.10 -17.06
CA VAL A 148 -8.32 1.54 -17.29
C VAL A 148 -9.11 2.26 -16.20
N GLY A 149 -8.53 3.32 -15.64
CA GLY A 149 -9.15 3.98 -14.49
C GLY A 149 -8.61 5.35 -14.17
N TYR A 150 -9.25 5.94 -13.17
CA TYR A 150 -8.88 7.20 -12.55
C TYR A 150 -8.21 6.89 -11.20
N ASN A 151 -7.07 7.52 -10.90
CA ASN A 151 -6.26 7.25 -9.70
C ASN A 151 -5.94 8.52 -8.91
N PRO A 152 -6.92 9.13 -8.23
CA PRO A 152 -6.65 10.20 -7.29
C PRO A 152 -5.77 9.69 -6.14
N ARG A 153 -4.75 10.49 -5.82
CA ARG A 153 -3.89 10.25 -4.66
C ARG A 153 -4.50 10.90 -3.44
N LEU A 154 -4.33 10.25 -2.31
CA LEU A 154 -4.69 10.74 -0.99
C LEU A 154 -3.39 11.17 -0.30
N VAL A 155 -3.11 12.48 -0.36
CA VAL A 155 -1.85 13.07 0.07
C VAL A 155 -1.95 13.64 1.48
N SER A 156 -0.84 13.57 2.20
CA SER A 156 -0.71 14.13 3.54
C SER A 156 -0.39 15.62 3.48
N ASP A 157 -1.05 16.39 4.33
CA ASP A 157 -0.74 17.80 4.66
C ASP A 157 -0.23 17.96 6.10
N GLY A 158 -0.15 16.88 6.88
CA GLY A 158 0.12 16.94 8.32
C GLY A 158 -1.00 16.35 9.18
N ASP A 159 -2.23 16.28 8.63
CA ASP A 159 -3.41 15.91 9.39
C ASP A 159 -3.76 14.42 9.28
N ALA A 160 -4.70 13.98 10.12
CA ALA A 160 -5.23 12.62 10.09
C ALA A 160 -6.09 12.33 8.85
N MET A 161 -6.60 13.37 8.18
CA MET A 161 -7.42 13.27 6.98
C MET A 161 -6.59 13.69 5.75
N PRO A 162 -6.59 12.90 4.67
CA PRO A 162 -5.86 13.27 3.48
C PRO A 162 -6.56 14.35 2.66
N MET A 163 -5.77 15.10 1.90
CA MET A 163 -6.26 15.87 0.76
C MET A 163 -6.30 14.99 -0.50
N VAL A 164 -7.20 15.32 -1.43
CA VAL A 164 -7.30 14.63 -2.72
C VAL A 164 -6.49 15.38 -3.78
N GLU A 165 -5.48 14.72 -4.33
CA GLU A 165 -4.71 15.19 -5.47
C GLU A 165 -5.16 14.41 -6.73
N GLN A 166 -5.52 15.14 -7.79
CA GLN A 166 -6.10 14.53 -8.99
C GLN A 166 -5.02 13.79 -9.80
N GLY A 167 -5.34 12.60 -10.33
CA GLY A 167 -4.39 11.82 -11.11
C GLY A 167 -5.05 10.80 -12.04
N VAL A 168 -4.59 10.71 -13.29
CA VAL A 168 -5.04 9.68 -14.24
C VAL A 168 -4.00 8.56 -14.28
N GLY A 169 -4.45 7.29 -14.29
CA GLY A 169 -3.55 6.14 -14.22
C GLY A 169 -3.97 4.99 -15.13
N PHE A 170 -2.99 4.30 -15.70
CA PHE A 170 -3.19 3.09 -16.49
C PHE A 170 -2.59 1.88 -15.76
N ARG A 171 -3.29 0.74 -15.68
CA ARG A 171 -2.80 -0.46 -14.98
C ARG A 171 -2.88 -1.69 -15.88
N VAL A 172 -1.70 -2.28 -16.13
CA VAL A 172 -1.57 -3.61 -16.74
C VAL A 172 -1.40 -4.62 -15.61
N ASN A 173 -2.28 -5.62 -15.53
CA ASN A 173 -2.17 -6.71 -14.57
C ASN A 173 -1.50 -7.90 -15.28
N PHE A 174 -0.34 -8.31 -14.79
CA PHE A 174 0.34 -9.55 -15.16
C PHE A 174 0.03 -10.65 -14.14
#